data_AF-A0A8T6YC27-F1
#
_entry.id   AF-A0A8T6YC27-F1
#
_cell.length_a   1.000
_cell.length_b   1.000
_cell.length_c   1.000
_cell.angle_alpha   90.00
_cell.angle_beta   90.00
_cell.angle_gamma   90.00
#
_symmetry.space_group_name_H-M   'P 1'
#
loop_
_entity.id
_entity.type
_entity.pdbx_description
1 polymer ?
#
loop_
_entity_poly.entity_id
_entity_poly.type
_entity_poly.pdbx_seq_one_letter_code
_entity_poly.pdbx_strand_id
1 'polypeptide(L)'
;MLKKLATLYGKRNVLIFGNVFLILMVTILTGCISKLEATTKNETSDTNPQINVPSAPRQIYIRAGQAEQFTYRGHNITINYTSAYPIQTLKVSVDGTDKKIQKETTGSPRGIYWKDRGLDFTIKPVSWEVRDGQRVPLYEKTWNTTELYFEVSEGVR
;
A
#
# COMPACT_ATOMS: atom_id res chain seq x y z
N MET A 1 35.62 25.48 34.69
CA MET A 1 35.89 26.91 34.40
C MET A 1 36.48 27.00 33.00
N LEU A 2 36.09 28.02 32.23
CA LEU A 2 36.47 28.40 30.86
C LEU A 2 35.56 27.96 29.68
N LYS A 3 34.74 28.96 29.25
CA LYS A 3 34.46 29.44 27.87
C LYS A 3 33.70 28.47 26.95
N LYS A 4 32.43 28.64 26.56
CA LYS A 4 31.60 29.81 26.14
C LYS A 4 32.30 30.74 25.14
N LEU A 5 32.01 30.53 23.84
CA LEU A 5 32.07 31.43 22.67
C LEU A 5 31.17 30.75 21.61
N ALA A 6 29.93 31.22 21.34
CA ALA A 6 29.56 32.25 20.34
C ALA A 6 30.32 32.06 19.00
N THR A 7 29.69 31.92 17.84
CA THR A 7 28.99 33.03 17.16
C THR A 7 28.12 32.54 16.00
N LEU A 8 26.98 33.23 15.84
CA LEU A 8 26.09 33.30 14.68
C LEU A 8 26.80 33.33 13.31
N TYR A 9 26.24 32.64 12.32
CA TYR A 9 26.37 33.04 10.92
C TYR A 9 25.16 32.58 10.09
N GLY A 10 24.58 33.48 9.30
CA GLY A 10 23.80 33.12 8.11
C GLY A 10 22.27 33.26 8.15
N LYS A 11 21.74 34.40 8.62
CA LYS A 11 20.38 34.85 8.27
C LYS A 11 20.50 35.73 7.01
N ARG A 12 19.67 35.43 6.00
CA ARG A 12 19.22 36.24 4.84
C ARG A 12 19.64 35.69 3.47
N ASN A 13 18.68 35.76 2.55
CA ASN A 13 18.73 35.49 1.10
C ASN A 13 18.28 34.11 0.67
N VAL A 14 16.96 33.88 0.61
CA VAL A 14 16.29 33.36 -0.60
C VAL A 14 14.81 33.80 -0.55
N LEU A 15 14.58 35.08 -0.82
CA LEU A 15 13.25 35.67 -1.00
C LEU A 15 13.05 36.02 -2.49
N ILE A 16 13.31 35.07 -3.41
CA ILE A 16 13.19 35.31 -4.87
C ILE A 16 12.77 34.04 -5.65
N PHE A 17 11.93 33.16 -5.08
CA PHE A 17 11.31 32.05 -5.86
C PHE A 17 9.77 32.10 -5.91
N GLY A 18 9.16 33.09 -5.25
CA GLY A 18 7.70 33.17 -5.11
C GLY A 18 6.92 33.81 -6.25
N ASN A 19 7.54 34.20 -7.37
CA ASN A 19 6.86 35.01 -8.40
C ASN A 19 7.02 34.54 -9.86
N VAL A 20 7.65 33.38 -10.11
CA VAL A 20 7.78 32.84 -11.48
C VAL A 20 6.82 31.67 -11.74
N PHE A 21 6.27 31.04 -10.70
CA PHE A 21 5.40 29.86 -10.86
C PHE A 21 3.90 30.20 -11.04
N LEU A 22 3.50 31.46 -10.83
CA LEU A 22 2.09 31.86 -10.90
C LEU A 22 1.60 32.19 -12.33
N ILE A 23 2.52 32.34 -13.30
CA ILE A 23 2.16 32.72 -14.69
C ILE A 23 1.92 31.49 -15.59
N LEU A 24 2.24 30.27 -15.12
CA LEU A 24 2.15 29.04 -15.93
C LEU A 24 0.86 28.21 -15.70
N MET A 25 -0.12 28.71 -14.97
CA MET A 25 -1.38 27.98 -14.66
C MET A 25 -2.64 28.72 -15.12
N VAL A 26 -2.57 29.46 -16.24
CA VAL A 26 -3.73 30.24 -16.77
C VAL A 26 -4.13 29.84 -18.21
N THR A 27 -3.58 28.79 -18.80
CA THR A 27 -3.89 28.43 -20.21
C THR A 27 -4.36 26.99 -20.41
N ILE A 28 -5.41 26.55 -19.69
CA ILE A 28 -6.21 25.40 -20.13
C ILE A 28 -7.70 25.65 -19.82
N LEU A 29 -8.28 26.63 -20.50
CA LEU A 29 -9.72 26.90 -20.49
C LEU A 29 -10.15 27.23 -21.92
N THR A 30 -10.23 26.22 -22.79
CA THR A 30 -10.90 26.36 -24.10
C THR A 30 -11.27 24.99 -24.69
N GLY A 31 -12.56 24.82 -25.00
CA GLY A 31 -13.12 23.75 -25.85
C GLY A 31 -13.50 22.47 -25.07
N CYS A 32 -14.74 22.00 -25.05
CA CYS A 32 -15.74 22.00 -26.11
C CYS A 32 -17.14 22.33 -25.59
N ILE A 33 -17.81 23.28 -26.25
CA ILE A 33 -19.27 23.37 -26.27
C ILE A 33 -19.71 22.51 -27.45
N SER A 34 -20.43 21.42 -27.19
CA SER A 34 -21.22 20.74 -28.20
C SER A 34 -22.61 20.55 -27.63
N LYS A 35 -23.54 21.29 -28.23
CA LYS A 35 -24.96 21.29 -27.97
C LYS A 35 -25.59 20.51 -29.14
N LEU A 36 -26.23 19.37 -28.90
CA LEU A 36 -27.30 18.87 -29.77
C LEU A 36 -28.20 17.83 -29.07
N GLU A 37 -29.41 18.29 -28.82
CA GLU A 37 -30.76 17.68 -28.84
C GLU A 37 -30.99 16.16 -28.71
N ALA A 38 -31.84 15.86 -27.72
CA ALA A 38 -33.05 15.02 -27.71
C ALA A 38 -33.05 13.62 -28.34
N THR A 39 -33.45 12.60 -27.55
CA THR A 39 -34.75 11.91 -27.67
C THR A 39 -34.85 10.75 -26.68
N THR A 40 -35.99 10.68 -26.01
CA THR A 40 -36.51 9.66 -25.09
C THR A 40 -36.47 8.23 -25.63
N LYS A 41 -35.89 7.29 -24.88
CA LYS A 41 -36.42 5.92 -24.72
C LYS A 41 -36.13 5.42 -23.31
N ASN A 42 -37.19 5.23 -22.52
CA ASN A 42 -37.17 4.36 -21.35
C ASN A 42 -37.00 2.94 -21.87
N GLU A 43 -35.77 2.44 -21.94
CA GLU A 43 -35.50 1.01 -21.95
C GLU A 43 -35.39 0.55 -20.51
N THR A 44 -36.41 -0.19 -20.07
CA THR A 44 -36.38 -1.03 -18.89
C THR A 44 -35.18 -1.95 -19.03
N SER A 45 -34.06 -1.59 -18.41
CA SER A 45 -32.88 -2.44 -18.33
C SER A 45 -33.26 -3.65 -17.50
N ASP A 46 -33.50 -4.77 -18.18
CA ASP A 46 -33.54 -6.10 -17.58
C ASP A 46 -32.38 -6.22 -16.61
N THR A 47 -32.71 -6.40 -15.33
CA THR A 47 -31.74 -6.60 -14.28
C THR A 47 -31.24 -8.03 -14.43
N ASN A 48 -30.31 -8.24 -15.37
CA ASN A 48 -29.54 -9.47 -15.43
C ASN A 48 -28.91 -9.62 -14.05
N PRO A 49 -29.23 -10.69 -13.28
CA PRO A 49 -28.62 -10.88 -11.97
C PRO A 49 -27.12 -10.97 -12.19
N GLN A 50 -26.39 -9.89 -11.85
CA GLN A 50 -24.95 -9.92 -11.82
C GLN A 50 -24.59 -11.03 -10.83
N ILE A 51 -24.14 -12.16 -11.38
CA ILE A 51 -23.53 -13.21 -10.59
C ILE A 51 -22.34 -12.55 -9.92
N ASN A 52 -22.46 -12.29 -8.62
CA ASN A 52 -21.45 -11.65 -7.82
C ASN A 52 -20.31 -12.66 -7.61
N VAL A 53 -19.45 -12.80 -8.62
CA VAL A 53 -18.27 -13.66 -8.54
C VAL A 53 -17.28 -12.99 -7.59
N PRO A 54 -16.81 -13.68 -6.53
CA PRO A 54 -15.77 -13.15 -5.67
C PRO A 54 -14.51 -12.86 -6.49
N SER A 55 -13.91 -11.69 -6.27
CA SER A 55 -12.61 -11.35 -6.85
C SER A 55 -11.56 -12.32 -6.33
N ALA A 56 -10.67 -12.76 -7.23
CA ALA A 56 -9.54 -13.59 -6.84
C ALA A 56 -8.64 -12.82 -5.84
N PRO A 57 -8.03 -13.50 -4.85
CA PRO A 57 -7.10 -12.88 -3.92
C PRO A 57 -5.90 -12.25 -4.63
N ARG A 58 -5.39 -11.16 -4.05
CA ARG A 58 -4.12 -10.54 -4.48
C ARG A 58 -2.99 -11.04 -3.59
N GLN A 59 -1.98 -11.64 -4.20
CA GLN A 59 -0.84 -12.26 -3.53
C GLN A 59 0.47 -11.57 -3.93
N ILE A 60 1.33 -11.27 -2.96
CA ILE A 60 2.60 -10.54 -3.15
C ILE A 60 3.66 -11.12 -2.22
N TYR A 61 4.90 -11.24 -2.71
CA TYR A 61 6.07 -11.45 -1.86
C TYR A 61 6.80 -10.12 -1.69
N ILE A 62 7.06 -9.71 -0.45
CA ILE A 62 7.73 -8.45 -0.12
C ILE A 62 8.97 -8.71 0.73
N ARG A 63 10.09 -8.10 0.37
CA ARG A 63 11.36 -8.20 1.12
C ARG A 63 11.57 -7.05 2.07
N ALA A 64 12.43 -7.26 3.06
CA ALA A 64 12.83 -6.20 3.98
C ALA A 64 13.43 -5.01 3.22
N GLY A 65 12.99 -3.80 3.59
CA GLY A 65 13.31 -2.55 2.90
C GLY A 65 12.39 -2.21 1.72
N GLN A 66 11.49 -3.11 1.31
CA GLN A 66 10.57 -2.85 0.20
C GLN A 66 9.23 -2.28 0.67
N ALA A 67 8.58 -1.57 -0.25
CA ALA A 67 7.21 -1.12 -0.14
C ALA A 67 6.46 -1.40 -1.44
N GLU A 68 5.18 -1.74 -1.33
CA GLU A 68 4.29 -2.04 -2.44
C GLU A 68 2.97 -1.27 -2.25
N GLN A 69 2.40 -0.80 -3.35
CA GLN A 69 1.11 -0.11 -3.35
C GLN A 69 0.24 -0.61 -4.50
N PHE A 70 -1.02 -0.91 -4.20
CA PHE A 70 -1.98 -1.38 -5.19
C PHE A 70 -3.41 -1.10 -4.74
N THR A 71 -4.35 -1.21 -5.67
CA THR A 71 -5.78 -1.12 -5.39
C THR A 71 -6.40 -2.51 -5.39
N TYR A 72 -7.24 -2.81 -4.41
CA TYR A 72 -8.01 -4.07 -4.33
C TYR A 72 -9.43 -3.78 -3.84
N ARG A 73 -10.44 -4.22 -4.61
CA ARG A 73 -11.87 -3.99 -4.31
C ARG A 73 -12.20 -2.52 -3.96
N GLY A 74 -11.56 -1.57 -4.64
CA GLY A 74 -11.77 -0.13 -4.43
C GLY A 74 -10.97 0.47 -3.27
N HIS A 75 -10.21 -0.33 -2.52
CA HIS A 75 -9.34 0.14 -1.44
C HIS A 75 -7.90 0.31 -1.92
N ASN A 76 -7.27 1.42 -1.52
CA ASN A 76 -5.86 1.65 -1.74
C ASN A 76 -5.06 1.04 -0.60
N ILE A 77 -4.25 0.04 -0.91
CA ILE A 77 -3.46 -0.73 0.06
C ILE A 77 -1.99 -0.43 -0.18
N THR A 78 -1.30 -0.04 0.89
CA THR A 78 0.15 0.14 0.91
C THR A 78 0.77 -0.78 1.96
N ILE A 79 1.81 -1.50 1.58
CA ILE A 79 2.56 -2.41 2.45
C ILE A 79 3.99 -1.90 2.51
N ASN A 80 4.57 -1.76 3.70
CA ASN A 80 5.97 -1.40 3.89
C ASN A 80 6.60 -2.33 4.91
N TYR A 81 7.56 -3.15 4.46
CA TYR A 81 8.30 -4.06 5.32
C TYR A 81 9.67 -3.47 5.64
N THR A 82 9.81 -2.82 6.79
CA THR A 82 10.95 -1.91 7.07
C THR A 82 12.16 -2.63 7.67
N SER A 83 11.97 -3.62 8.54
CA SER A 83 13.08 -4.33 9.19
C SER A 83 12.75 -5.80 9.40
N ALA A 84 13.78 -6.65 9.28
CA ALA A 84 13.71 -8.10 9.45
C ALA A 84 14.46 -8.63 10.69
N TYR A 85 15.25 -7.81 11.40
CA TYR A 85 16.00 -8.24 12.58
C TYR A 85 16.30 -7.06 13.54
N PRO A 86 16.26 -7.26 14.86
CA PRO A 86 15.77 -8.45 15.58
C PRO A 86 14.24 -8.53 15.65
N ILE A 87 13.56 -7.41 15.36
CA ILE A 87 12.09 -7.28 15.37
C ILE A 87 11.62 -7.00 13.95
N GLN A 88 10.77 -7.88 13.42
CA GLN A 88 10.14 -7.71 12.12
C GLN A 88 9.11 -6.59 12.23
N THR A 89 9.33 -5.50 11.50
CA THR A 89 8.45 -4.33 11.52
C THR A 89 7.81 -4.15 10.15
N LEU A 90 6.49 -4.22 10.12
CA LEU A 90 5.66 -4.05 8.93
C LEU A 90 4.61 -2.98 9.20
N LYS A 91 4.29 -2.19 8.18
CA LYS A 91 3.16 -1.26 8.19
C LYS A 91 2.26 -1.59 7.00
N VAL A 92 0.98 -1.79 7.27
CA VAL A 92 -0.05 -1.93 6.22
C VAL A 92 -0.99 -0.74 6.35
N SER A 93 -1.22 -0.01 5.26
CA SER A 93 -2.15 1.12 5.20
C SER A 93 -3.31 0.76 4.29
N VAL A 94 -4.54 1.00 4.74
CA VAL A 94 -5.77 0.81 3.96
C VAL A 94 -6.52 2.13 3.91
N ASP A 95 -6.58 2.74 2.73
CA ASP A 95 -7.08 4.10 2.48
C ASP A 95 -6.53 5.12 3.49
N GLY A 96 -5.22 5.05 3.74
CA GLY A 96 -4.51 5.94 4.67
C GLY A 96 -4.64 5.58 6.15
N THR A 97 -5.40 4.54 6.52
CA THR A 97 -5.45 4.04 7.90
C THR A 97 -4.38 2.99 8.14
N ASP A 98 -3.49 3.27 9.10
CA ASP A 98 -2.28 2.48 9.31
C ASP A 98 -2.44 1.41 10.39
N LYS A 99 -2.00 0.19 10.06
CA LYS A 99 -1.78 -0.91 11.00
C LYS A 99 -0.28 -1.21 11.07
N LYS A 100 0.33 -0.86 12.19
CA LYS A 100 1.72 -1.24 12.50
C LYS A 100 1.75 -2.62 13.13
N ILE A 101 2.62 -3.47 12.62
CA ILE A 101 2.85 -4.83 13.08
C ILE A 101 4.31 -4.93 13.49
N GLN A 102 4.54 -5.43 14.71
CA GLN A 102 5.86 -5.77 15.21
C GLN A 102 5.83 -7.21 15.69
N LYS A 103 6.81 -7.97 15.24
CA LYS A 103 6.94 -9.39 15.58
C LYS A 103 8.38 -9.70 15.94
N GLU A 104 8.57 -10.61 16.89
CA GLU A 104 9.88 -11.15 17.23
C GLU A 104 10.17 -12.40 16.38
N THR A 105 11.44 -12.69 16.12
CA THR A 105 11.88 -13.86 15.34
C THR A 105 11.32 -15.18 15.87
N THR A 106 11.17 -15.29 17.19
CA THR A 106 10.65 -16.49 17.90
C THR A 106 9.14 -16.41 18.18
N GLY A 107 8.48 -15.30 17.85
CA GLY A 107 7.10 -15.05 18.21
C GLY A 107 6.09 -15.99 17.57
N SER A 108 5.03 -16.30 18.32
CA SER A 108 3.83 -17.05 17.92
C SER A 108 2.58 -16.14 17.99
N PRO A 109 1.53 -16.32 17.17
CA PRO A 109 1.45 -17.22 16.00
C PRO A 109 2.42 -16.79 14.88
N ARG A 110 2.68 -17.72 13.95
CA ARG A 110 3.62 -17.51 12.83
C ARG A 110 2.96 -16.75 11.67
N GLY A 111 1.71 -17.03 11.32
CA GLY A 111 0.92 -16.14 10.48
C GLY A 111 0.30 -14.97 11.27
N ILE A 112 0.00 -13.89 10.56
CA ILE A 112 -0.83 -12.78 11.06
C ILE A 112 -2.03 -12.66 10.15
N TYR A 113 -3.22 -12.68 10.77
CA TYR A 113 -4.50 -12.70 10.09
C TYR A 113 -5.40 -11.65 10.71
N TRP A 114 -6.07 -10.85 9.90
CA TRP A 114 -7.09 -9.93 10.38
C TRP A 114 -8.08 -9.59 9.28
N LYS A 115 -9.24 -9.09 9.70
CA LYS A 115 -10.25 -8.54 8.81
C LYS A 115 -10.31 -7.03 8.97
N ASP A 116 -10.47 -6.31 7.87
CA ASP A 116 -10.74 -4.88 7.90
C ASP A 116 -11.55 -4.49 6.65
N ARG A 117 -12.59 -3.67 6.82
CA ARG A 117 -13.44 -3.15 5.72
C ARG A 117 -13.96 -4.22 4.74
N GLY A 118 -14.27 -5.42 5.24
CA GLY A 118 -14.73 -6.53 4.40
C GLY A 118 -13.63 -7.19 3.56
N LEU A 119 -12.37 -6.94 3.89
CA LEU A 119 -11.20 -7.62 3.34
C LEU A 119 -10.59 -8.53 4.40
N ASP A 120 -10.12 -9.69 3.97
CA ASP A 120 -9.33 -10.61 4.78
C ASP A 120 -7.86 -10.45 4.41
N PHE A 121 -7.01 -10.22 5.40
CA PHE A 121 -5.57 -10.01 5.24
C PHE A 121 -4.79 -11.15 5.86
N THR A 122 -3.78 -11.61 5.13
CA THR A 122 -2.87 -12.68 5.54
C THR A 122 -1.44 -12.24 5.35
N ILE A 123 -0.62 -12.37 6.39
CA ILE A 123 0.83 -12.23 6.31
C ILE A 123 1.48 -13.48 6.86
N LYS A 124 2.41 -14.06 6.10
CA LYS A 124 3.17 -15.24 6.51
C LYS A 124 4.65 -14.99 6.27
N PRO A 125 5.54 -15.32 7.21
CA PRO A 125 6.95 -15.34 6.91
C PRO A 125 7.26 -16.46 5.91
N VAL A 126 8.16 -16.19 4.97
CA VAL A 126 8.52 -17.13 3.90
C VAL A 126 9.98 -17.51 4.04
N SER A 127 10.27 -18.81 4.00
CA SER A 127 11.61 -19.33 3.71
C SER A 127 11.54 -20.12 2.41
N TRP A 128 12.67 -20.29 1.73
CA TRP A 128 12.70 -21.01 0.46
C TRP A 128 13.58 -22.24 0.57
N GLU A 129 13.13 -23.32 -0.04
CA GLU A 129 13.86 -24.57 -0.13
C GLU A 129 13.97 -24.98 -1.60
N VAL A 130 15.03 -25.70 -1.95
CA VAL A 130 15.16 -26.31 -3.27
C VAL A 130 14.73 -27.76 -3.17
N ARG A 131 13.68 -28.14 -3.91
CA ARG A 131 13.19 -29.51 -4.04
C ARG A 131 13.12 -29.85 -5.52
N ASP A 132 13.75 -30.94 -5.93
CA ASP A 132 13.80 -31.37 -7.33
C ASP A 132 14.27 -30.28 -8.31
N GLY A 133 15.24 -29.47 -7.89
CA GLY A 133 15.77 -28.34 -8.67
C GLY A 133 14.86 -27.10 -8.70
N GLN A 134 13.68 -27.14 -8.08
CA GLN A 134 12.74 -26.03 -8.02
C GLN A 134 12.79 -25.32 -6.66
N ARG A 135 12.73 -23.99 -6.69
CA ARG A 135 12.62 -23.16 -5.48
C ARG A 135 11.16 -23.14 -5.01
N VAL A 136 10.90 -23.70 -3.83
CA VAL A 136 9.56 -23.85 -3.24
C VAL A 136 9.44 -22.98 -1.98
N PRO A 137 8.37 -22.19 -1.83
CA PRO A 137 8.14 -21.40 -0.62
C PRO A 137 7.65 -22.28 0.52
N LEU A 138 8.23 -22.10 1.70
CA LEU A 138 7.80 -22.66 2.97
C LEU A 138 7.26 -21.53 3.85
N TYR A 139 5.95 -21.55 4.06
CA TYR A 139 5.25 -20.55 4.86
C TYR A 139 5.31 -20.87 6.35
N GLU A 140 5.30 -19.82 7.18
CA GLU A 140 5.10 -19.92 8.64
C GLU A 140 6.15 -20.73 9.40
N LYS A 141 7.32 -21.00 8.80
CA LYS A 141 8.41 -21.74 9.44
C LYS A 141 9.01 -20.96 10.63
N THR A 142 9.33 -19.69 10.41
CA THR A 142 9.96 -18.81 11.41
C THR A 142 9.82 -17.35 11.01
N TRP A 143 9.72 -16.44 11.98
CA TRP A 143 9.78 -14.99 11.72
C TRP A 143 11.21 -14.49 11.49
N ASN A 144 12.22 -15.35 11.64
CA ASN A 144 13.59 -15.08 11.17
C ASN A 144 13.66 -15.22 9.65
N THR A 145 13.07 -14.27 8.92
CA THR A 145 13.08 -14.19 7.46
C THR A 145 13.25 -12.76 6.99
N THR A 146 13.74 -12.59 5.76
CA THR A 146 13.80 -11.32 5.04
C THR A 146 12.69 -11.16 4.02
N GLU A 147 11.80 -12.13 3.87
CA GLU A 147 10.73 -12.13 2.85
C GLU A 147 9.41 -12.58 3.47
N LEU A 148 8.35 -11.82 3.19
CA LEU A 148 7.00 -12.08 3.66
C LEU A 148 6.11 -12.36 2.46
N TYR A 149 5.19 -13.29 2.64
CA TYR A 149 4.02 -13.48 1.80
C TYR A 149 2.89 -12.61 2.36
N PHE A 150 2.29 -11.81 1.49
CA PHE A 150 1.10 -11.03 1.77
C PHE A 150 -0.02 -11.47 0.84
N GLU A 151 -1.20 -11.66 1.40
CA GLU A 151 -2.42 -11.88 0.64
C GLU A 151 -3.54 -10.98 1.18
N VAL A 152 -4.32 -10.43 0.26
CA VAL A 152 -5.62 -9.83 0.55
C VAL A 152 -6.69 -10.51 -0.30
N SER A 153 -7.78 -10.90 0.35
CA SER A 153 -8.94 -11.51 -0.29
C SER A 153 -10.22 -10.82 0.17
N GLU A 154 -11.35 -11.18 -0.45
CA GLU A 154 -12.63 -10.81 0.13
C GLU A 154 -12.85 -11.48 1.48
N GLY A 155 -13.38 -10.70 2.41
CA GLY A 155 -13.95 -11.22 3.63
C GLY A 155 -15.28 -11.88 3.34
N VAL A 156 -15.34 -13.21 3.48
CA VAL A 156 -16.62 -13.92 3.51
C VAL A 156 -17.38 -13.44 4.75
N ARG A 157 -18.56 -12.84 4.51
CA ARG A 157 -19.49 -12.40 5.56
C ARG A 157 -20.17 -13.58 6.22
#